data_AF-A0A425VVM6-F1
#
_entry.id   AF-A0A425VVM6-F1
#
_cell.length_a   1.000
_cell.length_b   1.000
_cell.length_c   1.000
_cell.angle_alpha   90.00
_cell.angle_beta   90.00
_cell.angle_gamma   90.00
#
_symmetry.space_group_name_H-M   'P 1'
#
loop_
_entity.id
_entity.type
_entity.pdbx_description
1 polymer ?
#
loop_
_entity_poly.entity_id
_entity_poly.type
_entity_poly.pdbx_seq_one_letter_code
_entity_poly.pdbx_strand_id
1 'polypeptide(L)'
;MSDRRKIKLVQALVGSIALTLLMQVMGLFGYSQYIWMCFLPLLMFFALGADFKNIPSMIMSYAVGELWCMVNGLVAGAFSAAFGSGNMVMSNIVPTILVIFLILTTHENLLEGKPYSNIPCIFMGLATSFFVEFLQQPIGYLHLLGFWCYGVVLAVALVLSGMWVCSAIFGRDRTMAALAPAPRPADGSKDQKAR
;
A
#
# COMPACT_ATOMS: atom_id res chain seq x y z
N MET A 1 13.05 -10.52 28.30
CA MET A 1 12.47 -10.23 26.96
C MET A 1 11.71 -11.48 26.51
N SER A 2 10.42 -11.37 26.14
CA SER A 2 9.63 -12.55 25.76
C SER A 2 10.16 -13.19 24.47
N ASP A 3 10.01 -14.50 24.33
CA ASP A 3 10.51 -15.24 23.16
C ASP A 3 9.89 -14.72 21.85
N ARG A 4 8.63 -14.29 21.90
CA ARG A 4 7.97 -13.59 20.78
C ARG A 4 8.72 -12.33 20.35
N ARG A 5 9.19 -11.52 21.29
CA ARG A 5 9.91 -10.27 20.99
C ARG A 5 11.30 -10.55 20.44
N LYS A 6 11.97 -11.61 20.89
CA LYS A 6 13.25 -12.07 20.33
C LYS A 6 13.09 -12.53 18.88
N ILE A 7 12.09 -13.37 18.59
CA ILE A 7 11.81 -13.86 17.23
C ILE A 7 11.50 -12.70 16.28
N LYS A 8 10.64 -11.75 16.69
CA LYS A 8 10.34 -10.56 15.88
C LYS A 8 11.56 -9.65 15.65
N LEU A 9 12.45 -9.53 16.64
CA LEU A 9 13.70 -8.78 16.48
C LEU A 9 14.63 -9.43 15.45
N VAL A 10 14.80 -10.75 15.51
CA VAL A 10 15.59 -11.49 14.52
C VAL A 10 14.96 -11.37 13.12
N GLN A 11 13.64 -11.49 13.02
CA GLN A 11 12.92 -11.29 11.75
C GLN A 11 13.15 -9.89 11.19
N ALA A 12 13.07 -8.85 12.02
CA ALA A 12 13.32 -7.48 11.61
C ALA A 12 14.77 -7.24 11.17
N LEU A 13 15.74 -7.87 11.84
CA LEU A 13 17.16 -7.78 11.49
C LEU A 13 17.48 -8.48 10.16
N VAL A 14 16.97 -9.71 9.97
CA VAL A 14 17.11 -10.42 8.69
C VAL A 14 16.43 -9.63 7.58
N GLY A 15 15.25 -9.09 7.88
CA GLY A 15 14.48 -8.25 7.01
C GLY A 15 15.21 -7.00 6.55
N SER A 16 15.82 -6.25 7.47
CA SER A 16 16.53 -5.03 7.12
C SER A 16 17.71 -5.31 6.19
N ILE A 17 18.45 -6.40 6.40
CA ILE A 17 19.57 -6.78 5.52
C ILE A 17 19.05 -7.22 4.15
N ALA A 18 18.11 -8.16 4.11
CA ALA A 18 17.57 -8.70 2.86
C ALA A 18 16.91 -7.62 2.01
N LEU A 19 16.09 -6.76 2.62
CA LEU A 19 15.44 -5.65 1.94
C LEU A 19 16.44 -4.62 1.43
N THR A 20 17.45 -4.26 2.22
CA THR A 20 18.46 -3.28 1.80
C THR A 20 19.21 -3.76 0.56
N LEU A 21 19.55 -5.05 0.50
CA LEU A 21 20.21 -5.65 -0.67
C LEU A 21 19.28 -5.69 -1.89
N LEU A 22 18.04 -6.14 -1.72
CA LEU A 22 17.06 -6.19 -2.82
C LEU A 22 16.71 -4.78 -3.32
N MET A 23 16.67 -3.77 -2.46
CA MET A 23 16.42 -2.38 -2.88
C MET A 23 17.54 -1.79 -3.74
N GLN A 24 18.77 -2.35 -3.71
CA GLN A 24 19.85 -1.89 -4.61
C GLN A 24 19.53 -2.13 -6.08
N VAL A 25 18.63 -3.07 -6.40
CA VAL A 25 18.17 -3.30 -7.78
C VAL A 25 17.61 -2.02 -8.40
N MET A 26 16.89 -1.20 -7.61
CA MET A 26 16.41 0.10 -8.07
C MET A 26 17.55 1.02 -8.50
N GLY A 27 18.66 1.00 -7.77
CA GLY A 27 19.83 1.79 -8.11
C GLY A 27 20.54 1.31 -9.37
N LEU A 28 20.58 0.00 -9.61
CA LEU A 28 21.14 -0.57 -10.85
C LEU A 28 20.37 -0.14 -12.10
N PHE A 29 19.06 0.08 -11.98
CA PHE A 29 18.21 0.59 -13.07
C PHE A 29 18.12 2.12 -13.13
N GLY A 30 18.88 2.85 -12.31
CA GLY A 30 18.90 4.32 -12.32
C GLY A 30 17.74 4.99 -11.56
N TYR A 31 16.98 4.23 -10.77
CA TYR A 31 15.83 4.71 -10.00
C TYR A 31 16.11 4.84 -8.50
N SER A 32 17.36 5.09 -8.10
CA SER A 32 17.78 5.21 -6.69
C SER A 32 16.92 6.20 -5.89
N GLN A 33 16.53 7.33 -6.50
CA GLN A 33 15.71 8.35 -5.86
C GLN A 33 14.27 7.89 -5.57
N TYR A 34 13.81 6.80 -6.17
CA TYR A 34 12.46 6.25 -6.01
C TYR A 34 12.43 4.99 -5.11
N ILE A 35 13.54 4.61 -4.48
CA ILE A 35 13.60 3.48 -3.54
C ILE A 35 12.52 3.62 -2.46
N TRP A 36 12.25 4.86 -2.00
CA TRP A 36 11.27 5.11 -0.96
C TRP A 36 9.85 4.64 -1.33
N MET A 37 9.51 4.62 -2.63
CA MET A 37 8.20 4.19 -3.12
C MET A 37 7.97 2.70 -2.87
N CYS A 38 9.04 1.90 -2.80
CA CYS A 38 8.98 0.47 -2.50
C CYS A 38 8.58 0.20 -1.05
N PHE A 39 8.73 1.16 -0.13
CA PHE A 39 8.25 1.01 1.25
C PHE A 39 6.72 1.11 1.37
N LEU A 40 6.07 1.83 0.45
CA LEU A 40 4.62 2.04 0.48
C LEU A 40 3.81 0.73 0.44
N PRO A 41 4.00 -0.16 -0.56
CA PRO A 41 3.31 -1.45 -0.59
C PRO A 41 3.76 -2.37 0.56
N LEU A 42 5.01 -2.23 1.04
CA LEU A 42 5.50 -3.01 2.18
C LEU A 42 4.72 -2.66 3.46
N LEU A 43 4.60 -1.37 3.78
CA LEU A 43 3.83 -0.92 4.93
C LEU A 43 2.35 -1.29 4.77
N MET A 44 1.81 -1.17 3.56
CA MET A 44 0.43 -1.53 3.26
C MET A 44 0.17 -3.03 3.45
N PHE A 45 1.09 -3.89 3.01
CA PHE A 45 1.00 -5.34 3.18
C PHE A 45 0.92 -5.72 4.67
N PHE A 46 1.76 -5.11 5.52
CA PHE A 46 1.70 -5.34 6.96
C PHE A 46 0.47 -4.71 7.62
N ALA A 47 0.02 -3.54 7.16
CA ALA A 47 -1.22 -2.91 7.65
C ALA A 47 -2.45 -3.78 7.38
N LEU A 48 -2.45 -4.52 6.27
CA LEU A 48 -3.49 -5.49 5.90
C LEU A 48 -3.29 -6.88 6.54
N GLY A 49 -2.37 -6.99 7.51
CA GLY A 49 -2.15 -8.22 8.29
C GLY A 49 -1.18 -9.23 7.68
N ALA A 50 -0.39 -8.84 6.67
CA ALA A 50 0.54 -9.70 5.96
C ALA A 50 -0.09 -10.97 5.36
N ASP A 51 -1.33 -10.85 4.86
CA ASP A 51 -2.03 -11.92 4.16
C ASP A 51 -1.76 -11.87 2.65
N PHE A 52 -1.16 -12.94 2.13
CA PHE A 52 -0.86 -13.10 0.70
C PHE A 52 -2.12 -13.05 -0.18
N LYS A 53 -3.30 -13.37 0.37
CA LYS A 53 -4.58 -13.26 -0.35
C LYS A 53 -4.94 -11.82 -0.71
N ASN A 54 -4.40 -10.84 0.02
CA ASN A 54 -4.64 -9.43 -0.24
C ASN A 54 -3.75 -8.86 -1.36
N ILE A 55 -2.70 -9.58 -1.78
CA ILE A 55 -1.76 -9.09 -2.81
C ILE A 55 -2.46 -8.73 -4.14
N PRO A 56 -3.32 -9.59 -4.73
CA PRO A 56 -4.03 -9.23 -5.96
C PRO A 56 -4.87 -7.97 -5.77
N SER A 57 -5.52 -7.83 -4.60
CA SER A 57 -6.31 -6.65 -4.29
C SER A 57 -5.44 -5.40 -4.19
N MET A 58 -4.28 -5.47 -3.54
CA MET A 58 -3.35 -4.35 -3.43
C MET A 58 -2.85 -3.85 -4.78
N ILE A 59 -2.52 -4.76 -5.70
CA ILE A 59 -2.02 -4.41 -7.04
C ILE A 59 -3.15 -3.81 -7.87
N MET A 60 -4.31 -4.47 -7.93
CA MET A 60 -5.43 -4.02 -8.73
C MET A 60 -6.00 -2.69 -8.24
N SER A 61 -6.16 -2.52 -6.93
CA SER A 61 -6.64 -1.25 -6.36
C SER A 61 -5.67 -0.10 -6.58
N TYR A 62 -4.35 -0.35 -6.54
CA TYR A 62 -3.36 0.68 -6.86
C TYR A 62 -3.48 1.15 -8.32
N ALA A 63 -3.55 0.20 -9.27
CA ALA A 63 -3.75 0.51 -10.69
C ALA A 63 -5.07 1.26 -10.95
N VAL A 64 -6.13 0.92 -10.21
CA VAL A 64 -7.40 1.67 -10.25
C VAL A 64 -7.22 3.10 -9.73
N GLY A 65 -6.39 3.31 -8.70
CA GLY A 65 -6.02 4.65 -8.23
C GLY A 65 -5.31 5.48 -9.30
N GLU A 66 -4.37 4.89 -10.03
CA GLU A 66 -3.72 5.53 -11.17
C GLU A 66 -4.73 5.92 -12.27
N LEU A 67 -5.67 5.02 -12.58
CA LEU A 67 -6.73 5.27 -13.55
C LEU A 67 -7.64 6.44 -13.11
N TRP A 68 -7.93 6.57 -11.81
CA TRP A 68 -8.66 7.73 -11.30
C TRP A 68 -7.89 9.04 -11.43
N CYS A 69 -6.57 9.01 -11.35
CA CYS A 69 -5.74 10.19 -11.65
C CYS A 69 -5.89 10.60 -13.12
N MET A 70 -5.84 9.63 -14.04
CA MET A 70 -6.06 9.90 -15.47
C MET A 70 -7.46 10.47 -15.74
N VAL A 71 -8.50 9.87 -15.15
CA VAL A 71 -9.88 10.36 -15.26
C VAL A 71 -9.98 11.79 -14.72
N ASN A 72 -9.36 12.08 -13.59
CA ASN A 72 -9.33 13.43 -13.03
C ASN A 72 -8.67 14.42 -13.99
N GLY A 73 -7.50 14.07 -14.56
CA GLY A 73 -6.81 14.90 -15.55
C GLY A 73 -7.65 15.18 -16.79
N LEU A 74 -8.37 14.18 -17.29
CA LEU A 74 -9.29 14.34 -18.43
C LEU A 74 -10.47 15.27 -18.11
N VAL A 75 -11.10 15.09 -16.94
CA VAL A 75 -12.24 15.91 -16.52
C VAL A 75 -11.78 17.36 -16.28
N ALA A 76 -10.69 17.58 -15.54
CA ALA A 76 -10.13 18.90 -15.32
C ALA A 76 -9.72 19.59 -16.63
N GLY A 77 -9.08 18.85 -17.54
CA GLY A 77 -8.70 19.34 -18.87
C GLY A 77 -9.89 19.75 -19.73
N ALA A 78 -10.96 18.95 -19.75
CA ALA A 78 -12.18 19.25 -20.49
C ALA A 78 -12.88 20.51 -19.96
N PHE A 79 -12.99 20.67 -18.64
CA PHE A 79 -13.59 21.85 -18.03
C PHE A 79 -12.73 23.11 -18.25
N SER A 80 -11.40 23.00 -18.12
CA SER A 80 -10.49 24.11 -18.41
C SER A 80 -10.59 24.56 -19.87
N ALA A 81 -10.70 23.63 -20.82
CA ALA A 81 -10.88 23.94 -22.24
C ALA A 81 -12.23 24.59 -22.55
N ALA A 82 -13.31 24.17 -21.88
CA ALA A 82 -14.67 24.66 -22.12
C ALA A 82 -14.95 26.04 -21.49
N PHE A 83 -14.42 26.30 -20.30
CA PHE A 83 -14.79 27.49 -19.51
C PHE A 83 -13.64 28.50 -19.33
N GLY A 84 -12.42 28.14 -19.75
CA GLY A 84 -11.23 28.97 -19.63
C GLY A 84 -10.71 29.10 -18.19
N SER A 85 -9.45 29.52 -18.04
CA SER A 85 -8.81 29.68 -16.72
C SER A 85 -9.38 30.82 -15.87
N GLY A 86 -10.16 31.72 -16.47
CA GLY A 86 -10.79 32.86 -15.79
C GLY A 86 -11.99 32.51 -14.90
N ASN A 87 -12.62 31.36 -15.11
CA ASN A 87 -13.75 30.90 -14.29
C ASN A 87 -13.32 29.78 -13.34
N MET A 88 -12.75 30.16 -12.18
CA MET A 88 -12.23 29.21 -11.19
C MET A 88 -13.25 28.18 -10.70
N VAL A 89 -14.53 28.54 -10.64
CA VAL A 89 -15.59 27.64 -10.17
C VAL A 89 -15.77 26.51 -11.16
N MET A 90 -15.98 26.84 -12.44
CA MET A 90 -16.19 25.85 -13.48
C MET A 90 -14.91 25.08 -13.82
N SER A 91 -13.75 25.72 -13.74
CA SER A 91 -12.48 25.10 -14.17
C SER A 91 -11.77 24.31 -13.07
N ASN A 92 -12.11 24.49 -11.79
CA ASN A 92 -11.45 23.76 -10.68
C ASN A 92 -12.44 23.11 -9.69
N ILE A 93 -13.47 23.84 -9.22
CA ILE A 93 -14.35 23.35 -8.15
C ILE A 93 -15.29 22.26 -8.68
N VAL A 94 -16.00 22.55 -9.76
CA VAL A 94 -16.96 21.61 -10.37
C VAL A 94 -16.30 20.29 -10.79
N PRO A 95 -15.18 20.26 -11.54
CA PRO A 95 -14.55 19.01 -11.92
C PRO A 95 -14.07 18.20 -10.71
N THR A 96 -13.56 18.87 -9.66
CA THR A 96 -13.15 18.19 -8.42
C THR A 96 -14.33 17.54 -7.71
N ILE A 97 -15.45 18.24 -7.55
CA ILE A 97 -16.68 17.69 -6.94
C ILE A 97 -17.16 16.47 -7.73
N LEU A 98 -17.15 16.57 -9.06
CA LEU A 98 -17.62 15.52 -9.97
C LEU A 98 -16.76 14.27 -9.82
N VAL A 99 -15.43 14.42 -9.80
CA VAL A 99 -14.50 13.30 -9.62
C VAL A 99 -14.65 12.67 -8.23
N ILE A 100 -14.74 13.46 -7.16
CA ILE A 100 -14.95 12.93 -5.80
C ILE A 100 -16.26 12.14 -5.73
N PHE A 101 -17.35 12.69 -6.26
CA PHE A 101 -18.65 12.01 -6.30
C PHE A 101 -18.58 10.68 -7.03
N LEU A 102 -17.90 10.64 -8.18
CA LEU A 102 -17.71 9.41 -8.96
C LEU A 102 -16.87 8.37 -8.21
N ILE A 103 -15.80 8.79 -7.53
CA ILE A 103 -14.95 7.89 -6.72
C ILE A 103 -15.76 7.27 -5.58
N LEU A 104 -16.47 8.10 -4.80
CA LEU A 104 -17.27 7.62 -3.65
C LEU A 104 -18.40 6.71 -4.13
N THR A 105 -19.12 7.09 -5.18
CA THR A 105 -20.21 6.26 -5.73
C THR A 105 -19.69 4.94 -6.27
N THR A 106 -18.53 4.92 -6.93
CA THR A 106 -17.99 3.70 -7.52
C THR A 106 -17.45 2.75 -6.44
N HIS A 107 -16.63 3.23 -5.52
CA HIS A 107 -15.93 2.36 -4.59
C HIS A 107 -16.70 2.05 -3.31
N GLU A 108 -17.43 3.02 -2.77
CA GLU A 108 -18.20 2.80 -1.55
C GLU A 108 -19.55 2.15 -1.84
N ASN A 109 -20.21 2.47 -2.97
CA ASN A 109 -21.56 1.97 -3.24
C ASN A 109 -21.64 0.83 -4.27
N LEU A 110 -20.80 0.80 -5.30
CA LEU A 110 -20.93 -0.17 -6.42
C LEU A 110 -19.96 -1.34 -6.36
N LEU A 111 -18.76 -1.12 -5.81
CA LEU A 111 -17.68 -2.11 -5.81
C LEU A 111 -17.33 -2.60 -4.41
N GLU A 112 -18.16 -2.32 -3.40
CA GLU A 112 -17.96 -2.78 -2.04
C GLU A 112 -17.71 -4.31 -2.00
N GLY A 113 -16.67 -4.72 -1.28
CA GLY A 113 -16.29 -6.12 -1.11
C GLY A 113 -15.61 -6.78 -2.32
N LYS A 114 -15.40 -6.06 -3.43
CA LYS A 114 -14.69 -6.57 -4.61
C LYS A 114 -13.16 -6.39 -4.48
N PRO A 115 -12.33 -7.17 -5.21
CA PRO A 115 -10.87 -7.13 -5.06
C PRO A 115 -10.24 -5.77 -5.39
N TYR A 116 -10.91 -4.91 -6.15
CA TYR A 116 -10.47 -3.55 -6.46
C TYR A 116 -10.97 -2.49 -5.46
N SER A 117 -11.64 -2.89 -4.38
CA SER A 117 -12.21 -2.00 -3.36
C SER A 117 -11.29 -1.69 -2.18
N ASN A 118 -9.99 -2.00 -2.27
CA ASN A 118 -9.04 -1.66 -1.22
C ASN A 118 -8.72 -0.15 -1.26
N ILE A 119 -9.59 0.62 -0.59
CA ILE A 119 -9.56 2.09 -0.56
C ILE A 119 -8.17 2.64 -0.22
N PRO A 120 -7.44 2.13 0.80
CA PRO A 120 -6.07 2.56 1.05
C PRO A 120 -5.15 2.43 -0.17
N CYS A 121 -5.20 1.31 -0.91
CA CYS A 121 -4.37 1.11 -2.09
C CYS A 121 -4.79 2.00 -3.27
N ILE A 122 -6.10 2.22 -3.46
CA ILE A 122 -6.62 3.18 -4.45
C ILE A 122 -6.08 4.57 -4.16
N PHE A 123 -6.18 5.02 -2.91
CA PHE A 123 -5.69 6.32 -2.50
C PHE A 123 -4.18 6.47 -2.72
N MET A 124 -3.39 5.43 -2.43
CA MET A 124 -1.95 5.45 -2.71
C MET A 124 -1.65 5.57 -4.20
N GLY A 125 -2.37 4.85 -5.07
CA GLY A 125 -2.24 4.96 -6.52
C GLY A 125 -2.57 6.37 -7.03
N LEU A 126 -3.67 6.93 -6.54
CA LEU A 126 -4.11 8.28 -6.87
C LEU A 126 -3.07 9.34 -6.40
N ALA A 127 -2.66 9.28 -5.13
CA ALA A 127 -1.76 10.26 -4.54
C ALA A 127 -0.36 10.25 -5.17
N THR A 128 0.19 9.06 -5.44
CA THR A 128 1.51 8.93 -6.08
C THR A 128 1.47 9.36 -7.55
N SER A 129 0.37 9.11 -8.26
CA SER A 129 0.16 9.61 -9.62
C SER A 129 0.08 11.13 -9.66
N PHE A 130 -0.71 11.74 -8.77
CA PHE A 130 -0.76 13.21 -8.64
C PHE A 130 0.59 13.81 -8.31
N PHE A 131 1.36 13.18 -7.42
CA PHE A 131 2.70 13.64 -7.07
C PHE A 131 3.62 13.66 -8.29
N VAL A 132 3.60 12.61 -9.12
CA VAL A 132 4.40 12.52 -10.34
C VAL A 132 4.01 13.60 -11.35
N GLU A 133 2.71 13.81 -11.58
CA GLU A 133 2.22 14.83 -12.51
C GLU A 133 2.50 16.25 -12.01
N PHE A 134 2.19 16.53 -10.74
CA PHE A 134 2.36 17.84 -10.13
C PHE A 134 3.82 18.27 -10.06
N LEU A 135 4.73 17.34 -9.74
CA LEU A 135 6.17 17.61 -9.67
C LEU A 135 6.90 17.32 -10.98
N GLN A 136 6.17 17.07 -12.08
CA GLN A 136 6.69 16.81 -13.41
C GLN A 136 7.86 15.80 -13.41
N GLN A 137 7.70 14.71 -12.64
CA GLN A 137 8.75 13.72 -12.49
C GLN A 137 8.94 12.94 -13.80
N PRO A 138 10.18 12.56 -14.16
CA PRO A 138 10.48 11.81 -15.37
C PRO A 138 10.13 10.31 -15.25
N ILE A 139 9.01 10.00 -14.58
CA ILE A 139 8.46 8.65 -14.44
C ILE A 139 6.97 8.70 -14.81
N GLY A 140 6.44 7.57 -15.27
CA GLY A 140 5.04 7.48 -15.68
C GLY A 140 4.27 6.45 -14.86
N TYR A 141 2.98 6.31 -15.16
CA TYR A 141 2.08 5.34 -14.54
C TYR A 141 2.63 3.90 -14.51
N LEU A 142 3.20 3.42 -15.64
CA LEU A 142 3.80 2.08 -15.67
C LEU A 142 5.00 1.93 -14.72
N HIS A 143 5.77 3.00 -14.49
CA HIS A 143 6.87 2.97 -13.53
C HIS A 143 6.33 2.91 -12.10
N LEU A 144 5.30 3.70 -11.80
CA LEU A 144 4.61 3.70 -10.51
C LEU A 144 4.07 2.31 -10.16
N LEU A 145 3.30 1.71 -11.07
CA LEU A 145 2.80 0.34 -10.92
C LEU A 145 3.94 -0.67 -10.79
N GLY A 146 5.01 -0.51 -11.56
CA GLY A 146 6.22 -1.33 -11.48
C GLY A 146 6.88 -1.26 -10.09
N PHE A 147 7.06 -0.06 -9.55
CA PHE A 147 7.63 0.15 -8.21
C PHE A 147 6.71 -0.40 -7.12
N TRP A 148 5.40 -0.25 -7.27
CA TRP A 148 4.42 -0.84 -6.36
C TRP A 148 4.50 -2.37 -6.37
N CYS A 149 4.49 -3.00 -7.54
CA CYS A 149 4.64 -4.45 -7.68
C CYS A 149 5.97 -4.94 -7.12
N TYR A 150 7.06 -4.21 -7.36
CA TYR A 150 8.36 -4.55 -6.81
C TYR A 150 8.36 -4.47 -5.28
N GLY A 151 7.78 -3.42 -4.69
CA GLY A 151 7.66 -3.33 -3.24
C GLY A 151 6.76 -4.41 -2.62
N VAL A 152 5.74 -4.90 -3.33
CA VAL A 152 4.99 -6.12 -2.93
C VAL A 152 5.92 -7.34 -2.93
N VAL A 153 6.75 -7.53 -3.96
CA VAL A 153 7.75 -8.61 -4.00
C VAL A 153 8.72 -8.51 -2.82
N LEU A 154 9.16 -7.31 -2.47
CA LEU A 154 10.01 -7.07 -1.30
C LEU A 154 9.31 -7.46 0.00
N ALA A 155 8.02 -7.13 0.15
CA ALA A 155 7.23 -7.52 1.32
C ALA A 155 7.10 -9.05 1.45
N VAL A 156 6.87 -9.74 0.33
CA VAL A 156 6.85 -11.21 0.26
C VAL A 156 8.21 -11.79 0.64
N ALA A 157 9.29 -11.27 0.07
CA ALA A 157 10.65 -11.72 0.35
C ALA A 157 11.03 -11.55 1.83
N LEU A 158 10.64 -10.44 2.44
CA LEU A 158 10.80 -10.18 3.87
C LEU A 158 10.09 -11.24 4.72
N VAL A 159 8.83 -11.56 4.41
CA VAL A 159 8.08 -12.57 5.18
C VAL A 159 8.69 -13.96 5.00
N LEU A 160 9.02 -14.35 3.77
CA LEU A 160 9.60 -15.66 3.48
C LEU A 160 10.99 -15.84 4.10
N SER A 161 11.88 -14.86 3.93
CA SER A 161 13.23 -14.90 4.52
C SER A 161 13.18 -14.87 6.05
N GLY A 162 12.34 -14.03 6.63
CA GLY A 162 12.12 -13.96 8.07
C GLY A 162 11.59 -15.27 8.65
N MET A 163 10.57 -15.87 8.02
CA MET A 163 10.04 -17.17 8.43
C MET A 163 11.11 -18.27 8.32
N TRP A 164 11.90 -18.28 7.24
CA TRP A 164 12.93 -19.28 7.01
C TRP A 164 14.03 -19.22 8.08
N VAL A 165 14.62 -18.04 8.29
CA VAL A 165 15.69 -17.86 9.29
C VAL A 165 15.18 -18.10 10.71
N CYS A 166 14.02 -17.53 11.08
CA CYS A 166 13.48 -17.73 12.42
C CYS A 166 13.11 -19.20 12.67
N SER A 167 12.57 -19.91 11.67
CA SER A 167 12.26 -21.35 11.82
C SER A 167 13.52 -22.19 11.96
N ALA A 168 14.62 -21.83 11.30
CA ALA A 168 15.90 -22.52 11.43
C ALA A 168 16.54 -22.32 12.82
N ILE A 169 16.41 -21.13 13.42
CA ILE A 169 17.03 -20.80 14.72
C ILE A 169 16.17 -21.25 15.90
N PHE A 170 14.85 -21.01 15.84
CA PHE A 170 13.94 -21.16 16.99
C PHE A 170 12.98 -22.34 16.85
N GLY A 171 12.99 -23.04 15.73
CA GLY A 171 12.01 -24.08 15.39
C GLY A 171 10.74 -23.50 14.75
N ARG A 172 10.12 -24.30 13.88
CA ARG A 172 8.98 -23.91 13.05
C ARG A 172 7.74 -23.52 13.86
N ASP A 173 7.36 -24.34 14.84
CA ASP A 173 6.14 -24.13 15.62
C ASP A 173 6.20 -22.86 16.47
N ARG A 174 7.36 -22.61 17.09
CA ARG A 174 7.60 -21.41 17.90
C ARG A 174 7.60 -20.14 17.04
N THR A 175 8.16 -20.24 15.85
CA THR A 175 8.18 -19.13 14.88
C THR A 175 6.78 -18.79 14.39
N MET A 176 6.00 -19.80 13.99
CA MET A 176 4.62 -19.59 13.55
C MET A 176 3.76 -19.00 14.66
N ALA A 177 3.88 -19.48 15.90
CA ALA A 177 3.16 -18.94 17.05
C ALA A 177 3.54 -17.47 17.37
N ALA A 178 4.82 -17.11 17.18
CA ALA A 178 5.29 -15.75 17.46
C ALA A 178 4.86 -14.72 16.38
N LEU A 179 4.81 -15.17 15.12
CA LEU A 179 4.48 -14.36 13.95
C LEU A 179 2.97 -14.25 13.69
N ALA A 180 2.16 -15.13 14.26
CA ALA A 180 0.71 -14.99 14.26
C ALA A 180 0.27 -13.63 14.87
N PRO A 181 -0.87 -13.07 14.40
CA PRO A 181 -1.48 -11.90 15.01
C PRO A 181 -1.58 -12.10 16.52
N ALA A 182 -1.31 -11.05 17.31
CA ALA A 182 -1.52 -11.16 18.74
C ALA A 182 -2.99 -11.53 18.98
N PRO A 183 -3.31 -12.46 19.90
CA PRO A 183 -4.69 -12.59 20.34
C PRO A 183 -5.16 -11.19 20.74
N ARG A 184 -6.28 -10.74 20.17
CA ARG A 184 -6.92 -9.50 20.65
C ARG A 184 -7.11 -9.69 22.17
N PRO A 185 -6.84 -8.67 22.99
CA PRO A 185 -7.25 -8.75 24.38
C PRO A 185 -8.72 -9.14 24.38
N ALA A 186 -9.04 -10.25 25.05
CA ALA A 186 -10.40 -10.71 25.17
C ALA A 186 -11.22 -9.53 25.71
N ASP A 187 -12.23 -9.13 24.95
CA ASP A 187 -13.18 -8.13 25.39
C ASP A 187 -13.72 -8.53 26.76
N GLY A 188 -13.80 -7.56 27.67
CA GLY A 188 -13.70 -7.77 29.12
C GLY A 188 -14.71 -8.75 29.71
N SER A 189 -14.30 -10.01 29.86
CA SER A 189 -15.06 -11.01 30.59
C SER A 189 -14.22 -11.52 31.75
N LYS A 190 -14.49 -10.99 32.95
CA LYS A 190 -14.93 -11.77 34.13
C LYS A 190 -15.00 -10.91 35.39
N ASP A 191 -16.23 -10.80 35.88
CA ASP A 191 -16.58 -10.92 37.30
C ASP A 191 -15.81 -10.05 38.29
N GLN A 192 -16.37 -8.86 38.50
CA GLN A 192 -16.37 -8.21 39.80
C GLN A 192 -17.09 -9.14 40.79
N LYS A 193 -16.37 -10.15 41.29
CA LYS A 193 -16.85 -11.04 42.35
C LYS A 193 -17.04 -10.20 43.60
N ALA A 194 -18.30 -10.16 44.03
CA ALA A 194 -18.72 -9.92 45.39
C ALA A 194 -17.73 -10.51 46.41
N ARG A 195 -17.14 -9.64 47.23
CA ARG A 195 -17.08 -9.71 48.69
C ARG A 195 -16.36 -8.49 49.24
#